data_AF-A0A519VFB8-F1
#
_entry.id   AF-A0A519VFB8-F1
#
_cell.length_a   1.000
_cell.length_b   1.000
_cell.length_c   1.000
_cell.angle_alpha   90.00
_cell.angle_beta   90.00
_cell.angle_gamma   90.00
#
_symmetry.space_group_name_H-M   'P 1'
#
loop_
_entity.id
_entity.type
_entity.pdbx_description
1 polymer ?
#
loop_
_entity_poly.entity_id
_entity_poly.type
_entity_poly.pdbx_seq_one_letter_code
_entity_poly.pdbx_strand_id
1 'polypeptide(L)'
;MFTWLLFTPCARLPMLSFAYINGVGITLLLLLIITAFFSFRFYLKTKKRAKTNARILHKTHTDLCVKNQVANDLGEKLIERNKELKQKSKELLQKTILLEKQNLELSHRTAALKQQEEQILRLNVLLEIDHIPTVVNTFKVPIKLRELDDDLGLFAKQFADKESCYKFLADVKWQAGYFCTKCGNASYCSGKSRFNRRCTKCTYEESVLCQTIFENNRIPIQKAFYLLYLIYSYKGNISSHQLSQKLGIRQSTCWTYASKIKKVMEERKREIKGVDGSGWSKLVLKKDV
;
A
#
# COMPACT_ATOMS: atom_id res chain seq x y z
N MET A 1 112.73 -37.79 81.82
CA MET A 1 111.82 -38.94 82.01
C MET A 1 110.41 -38.46 81.72
N PHE A 2 109.75 -39.11 80.75
CA PHE A 2 108.30 -39.38 80.66
C PHE A 2 107.32 -38.17 80.74
N THR A 3 106.31 -37.95 79.89
CA THR A 3 105.76 -38.58 78.68
C THR A 3 104.45 -37.81 78.37
N TRP A 4 104.14 -37.63 77.07
CA TRP A 4 102.80 -37.53 76.46
C TRP A 4 102.11 -36.16 76.48
N LEU A 5 101.92 -35.50 75.32
CA LEU A 5 100.85 -35.75 74.32
C LEU A 5 99.46 -35.64 74.95
N LEU A 6 98.72 -34.59 74.60
CA LEU A 6 97.53 -34.67 73.74
C LEU A 6 96.86 -33.28 73.60
N PHE A 7 96.78 -32.84 72.34
CA PHE A 7 95.60 -32.25 71.70
C PHE A 7 95.08 -30.85 72.14
N THR A 8 95.30 -29.92 71.20
CA THR A 8 94.39 -28.88 70.73
C THR A 8 92.91 -29.37 70.60
N PRO A 9 91.97 -28.53 70.14
CA PRO A 9 91.59 -27.17 70.51
C PRO A 9 90.07 -27.15 70.81
N CYS A 10 89.53 -26.27 71.66
CA CYS A 10 88.06 -26.14 71.69
C CYS A 10 87.65 -24.78 72.22
N ALA A 11 87.46 -23.83 71.31
CA ALA A 11 86.18 -23.57 70.66
C ALA A 11 85.50 -22.39 71.36
N ARG A 12 85.82 -21.21 70.84
CA ARG A 12 84.81 -20.21 70.50
C ARG A 12 83.50 -20.98 70.21
N LEU A 13 82.38 -20.63 70.85
CA LEU A 13 80.97 -20.88 70.44
C LEU A 13 80.05 -21.54 71.50
N PRO A 14 79.42 -20.73 72.38
CA PRO A 14 78.03 -20.98 72.80
C PRO A 14 77.04 -20.18 71.93
N MET A 15 77.51 -19.19 71.16
CA MET A 15 76.66 -18.35 70.31
C MET A 15 76.07 -19.08 69.09
N LEU A 16 76.74 -20.10 68.52
CA LEU A 16 76.20 -20.80 67.34
C LEU A 16 75.05 -21.76 67.67
N SER A 17 75.01 -22.39 68.85
CA SER A 17 73.93 -23.33 69.22
C SER A 17 72.62 -22.57 69.52
N PHE A 18 72.71 -21.45 70.25
CA PHE A 18 71.57 -20.58 70.47
C PHE A 18 71.12 -19.89 69.18
N ALA A 19 72.06 -19.45 68.32
CA ALA A 19 71.72 -18.92 67.00
C ALA A 19 71.08 -19.97 66.07
N TYR A 20 71.48 -21.25 66.16
CA TYR A 20 70.90 -22.34 65.38
C TYR A 20 69.46 -22.67 65.81
N ILE A 21 69.21 -22.78 67.12
CA ILE A 21 67.84 -23.04 67.64
C ILE A 21 66.91 -21.86 67.31
N ASN A 22 67.38 -20.62 67.48
CA ASN A 22 66.61 -19.45 67.07
C ASN A 22 66.41 -19.37 65.55
N GLY A 23 67.41 -19.78 64.75
CA GLY A 23 67.31 -19.85 63.29
C GLY A 23 66.29 -20.86 62.79
N VAL A 24 66.25 -22.07 63.37
CA VAL A 24 65.25 -23.11 63.04
C VAL A 24 63.84 -22.66 63.47
N GLY A 25 63.72 -21.98 64.61
CA GLY A 25 62.45 -21.37 65.04
C GLY A 25 61.94 -20.32 64.06
N ILE A 26 62.83 -19.45 63.58
CA ILE A 26 62.50 -18.41 62.59
C ILE A 26 62.09 -19.05 61.25
N THR A 27 62.78 -20.09 60.77
CA THR A 27 62.42 -20.75 59.51
C THR A 27 61.08 -21.49 59.60
N LEU A 28 60.78 -22.16 60.73
CA LEU A 28 59.47 -22.76 60.98
C LEU A 28 58.34 -21.72 61.03
N LEU A 29 58.58 -20.59 61.71
CA LEU A 29 57.62 -19.49 61.73
C LEU A 29 57.38 -18.91 60.34
N LEU A 30 58.43 -18.72 59.54
CA LEU A 30 58.31 -18.27 58.15
C LEU A 30 57.53 -19.28 57.30
N LEU A 31 57.76 -20.59 57.45
CA LEU A 31 57.00 -21.64 56.75
C LEU A 31 55.52 -21.66 57.16
N LEU A 32 55.21 -21.46 58.44
CA LEU A 32 53.83 -21.36 58.91
C LEU A 32 53.12 -20.12 58.36
N ILE A 33 53.82 -18.98 58.31
CA ILE A 33 53.29 -17.75 57.71
C ILE A 33 53.03 -17.94 56.21
N ILE A 34 53.94 -18.60 55.49
CA ILE A 34 53.81 -18.89 54.07
C ILE A 34 52.62 -19.83 53.78
N THR A 35 52.48 -20.90 54.56
CA THR A 35 51.35 -21.85 54.40
C THR A 35 50.00 -21.21 54.77
N ALA A 36 49.95 -20.37 55.80
CA ALA A 36 48.78 -19.56 56.14
C ALA A 36 48.42 -18.57 55.01
N PHE A 37 49.41 -17.93 54.39
CA PHE A 37 49.19 -17.02 53.27
C PHE A 37 48.64 -17.74 52.03
N PHE A 38 49.22 -18.89 51.66
CA PHE A 38 48.75 -19.67 50.51
C PHE A 38 47.36 -20.25 50.74
N SER A 39 47.07 -20.77 51.93
CA SER A 39 45.74 -21.29 52.29
C SER A 39 44.68 -20.19 52.29
N PHE A 40 44.98 -19.00 52.83
CA PHE A 40 44.09 -17.84 52.76
C PHE A 40 43.82 -17.40 51.31
N ARG A 41 44.86 -17.31 50.48
CA ARG A 41 44.71 -16.96 49.05
C ARG A 41 43.92 -18.03 48.28
N PHE A 42 44.14 -19.31 48.58
CA PHE A 42 43.38 -20.42 48.00
C PHE A 42 41.90 -20.33 48.41
N TYR A 43 41.61 -20.11 49.69
CA TYR A 43 40.25 -19.89 50.21
C TYR A 43 39.54 -18.71 49.54
N LEU A 44 40.22 -17.56 49.39
CA LEU A 44 39.65 -16.41 48.68
C LEU A 44 39.39 -16.72 47.19
N LYS A 45 40.30 -17.44 46.53
CA LYS A 45 40.15 -17.86 45.12
C LYS A 45 38.99 -18.83 44.94
N THR A 46 38.83 -19.82 45.83
CA THR A 46 37.71 -20.77 45.78
C THR A 46 36.38 -20.07 46.06
N LYS A 47 36.31 -19.18 47.06
CA LYS A 47 35.12 -18.37 47.35
C LYS A 47 34.73 -17.46 46.19
N LYS A 48 35.71 -16.83 45.51
CA LYS A 48 35.47 -16.02 44.31
C LYS A 48 34.96 -16.88 43.14
N ARG A 49 35.56 -18.05 42.91
CA ARG A 49 35.12 -19.02 41.88
C ARG A 49 33.71 -19.55 42.14
N ALA A 50 33.38 -19.88 43.38
CA ALA A 50 32.03 -20.33 43.76
C ALA A 50 30.99 -19.24 43.44
N LYS A 51 31.27 -17.97 43.76
CA LYS A 51 30.40 -16.84 43.41
C LYS A 51 30.27 -16.64 41.90
N THR A 52 31.34 -16.74 41.13
CA THR A 52 31.26 -16.62 39.66
C THR A 52 30.50 -17.79 39.04
N ASN A 53 30.73 -19.01 39.52
CA ASN A 53 30.03 -20.20 39.03
C ASN A 53 28.53 -20.15 39.35
N ALA A 54 28.15 -19.68 40.55
CA ALA A 54 26.73 -19.47 40.90
C ALA A 54 26.06 -18.43 39.99
N ARG A 55 26.75 -17.34 39.63
CA ARG A 55 26.25 -16.33 38.68
C ARG A 55 26.09 -16.91 37.27
N ILE A 56 27.07 -17.69 36.81
CA ILE A 56 27.00 -18.35 35.51
C ILE A 56 25.83 -19.34 35.49
N LEU A 57 25.70 -20.19 36.52
CA LEU A 57 24.61 -21.17 36.63
C LEU A 57 23.24 -20.48 36.61
N HIS A 58 23.08 -19.41 37.38
CA HIS A 58 21.84 -18.62 37.38
C HIS A 58 21.57 -18.05 36.00
N LYS A 59 22.57 -17.42 35.36
CA LYS A 59 22.42 -16.85 34.01
C LYS A 59 22.08 -17.92 32.97
N THR A 60 22.72 -19.07 33.01
CA THR A 60 22.41 -20.19 32.11
C THR A 60 21.00 -20.72 32.33
N HIS A 61 20.54 -20.80 33.58
CA HIS A 61 19.19 -21.24 33.90
C HIS A 61 18.14 -20.25 33.39
N THR A 62 18.35 -18.94 33.58
CA THR A 62 17.45 -17.91 33.04
C THR A 62 17.43 -17.95 31.51
N ASP A 63 18.59 -18.09 30.86
CA ASP A 63 18.68 -18.15 29.40
C ASP A 63 17.95 -19.39 28.84
N LEU A 64 18.07 -20.54 29.50
CA LEU A 64 17.35 -21.77 29.13
C LEU A 64 15.84 -21.62 29.33
N CYS A 65 15.40 -21.02 30.44
CA CYS A 65 13.99 -20.78 30.70
C CYS A 65 13.36 -19.89 29.61
N VAL A 66 14.02 -18.77 29.27
CA VAL A 66 13.57 -17.86 28.22
C VAL A 66 13.55 -18.57 26.86
N LYS A 67 14.60 -19.35 26.53
CA LYS A 67 14.64 -20.11 25.27
C LYS A 67 13.50 -21.12 25.15
N ASN A 68 13.22 -21.86 26.23
CA ASN A 68 12.13 -22.83 26.26
C ASN A 68 10.77 -22.15 26.13
N GLN A 69 10.57 -21.01 26.80
CA GLN A 69 9.35 -20.22 26.69
C GLN A 69 9.14 -19.73 25.25
N VAL A 70 10.17 -19.15 24.63
CA VAL A 70 10.10 -18.68 23.24
C VAL A 70 9.84 -19.85 22.27
N ALA A 71 10.45 -21.02 22.49
CA ALA A 71 10.23 -22.19 21.66
C ALA A 71 8.77 -22.69 21.76
N ASN A 72 8.20 -22.71 22.96
CA ASN A 72 6.80 -23.10 23.19
C ASN A 72 5.83 -22.10 22.57
N ASP A 73 6.01 -20.80 22.83
CA ASP A 73 5.18 -19.72 22.27
C ASP A 73 5.21 -19.74 20.73
N LEU A 74 6.37 -19.99 20.14
CA LEU A 74 6.52 -20.12 18.69
C LEU A 74 5.82 -21.37 18.18
N GLY A 75 5.94 -22.50 18.88
CA GLY A 75 5.25 -23.75 18.54
C GLY A 75 3.74 -23.60 18.53
N GLU A 76 3.17 -22.95 19.55
CA GLU A 76 1.73 -22.68 19.64
C GLU A 76 1.25 -21.78 18.50
N LYS A 77 1.95 -20.67 18.24
CA LYS A 77 1.63 -19.75 17.13
C LYS A 77 1.71 -20.44 15.76
N LEU A 78 2.68 -21.34 15.57
CA LEU A 78 2.80 -22.10 14.33
C LEU A 78 1.63 -23.08 14.15
N ILE A 79 1.17 -23.73 15.23
CA ILE A 79 0.00 -24.62 15.19
C ILE A 79 -1.26 -23.82 14.83
N GLU A 80 -1.45 -22.66 15.47
CA GLU A 80 -2.58 -21.77 15.20
C GLU A 80 -2.58 -21.29 13.74
N ARG A 81 -1.44 -20.77 13.25
CA ARG A 81 -1.32 -20.32 11.86
C ARG A 81 -1.53 -21.43 10.84
N ASN A 82 -1.06 -22.64 11.13
CA ASN A 82 -1.32 -23.80 10.27
C ASN A 82 -2.81 -24.19 10.23
N LYS A 83 -3.54 -24.06 11.34
CA LYS A 83 -5.00 -24.27 11.36
C LYS A 83 -5.72 -23.21 10.54
N GLU A 84 -5.38 -21.94 10.73
CA GLU A 84 -5.95 -20.82 9.95
C GLU A 84 -5.71 -20.98 8.45
N LEU A 85 -4.48 -21.32 8.04
CA LEU A 85 -4.14 -21.53 6.63
C LEU A 85 -4.93 -22.68 6.03
N LYS A 86 -5.09 -23.79 6.75
CA LYS A 86 -5.91 -24.92 6.29
C LYS A 86 -7.38 -24.51 6.11
N GLN A 87 -7.93 -23.71 7.01
CA GLN A 87 -9.30 -23.22 6.90
C GLN A 87 -9.47 -22.29 5.70
N LYS A 88 -8.59 -21.29 5.56
CA LYS A 88 -8.61 -20.36 4.42
C LYS A 88 -8.44 -21.09 3.08
N SER A 89 -7.60 -22.12 3.03
CA SER A 89 -7.45 -22.95 1.83
C SER A 89 -8.75 -23.65 1.44
N LYS A 90 -9.54 -24.14 2.41
CA LYS A 90 -10.85 -24.75 2.14
C LYS A 90 -11.87 -23.72 1.66
N GLU A 91 -11.91 -22.55 2.30
CA GLU A 91 -12.80 -21.45 1.90
C GLU A 91 -12.50 -20.95 0.48
N LEU A 92 -11.22 -20.81 0.13
CA LEU A 92 -10.81 -20.43 -1.22
C LEU A 92 -11.22 -21.48 -2.25
N LEU A 93 -11.03 -22.78 -1.95
CA LEU A 93 -11.46 -23.85 -2.84
C LEU A 93 -12.97 -23.80 -3.10
N GLN A 94 -13.77 -23.60 -2.05
CA GLN A 94 -15.23 -23.48 -2.19
C GLN A 94 -15.64 -22.27 -3.03
N LYS A 95 -14.97 -21.13 -2.86
CA LYS A 95 -15.21 -19.93 -3.67
C LYS A 95 -14.84 -20.15 -5.14
N THR A 96 -13.73 -20.82 -5.43
CA THR A 96 -13.33 -21.15 -6.81
C THR A 96 -14.38 -22.01 -7.51
N ILE A 97 -14.89 -23.05 -6.83
CA ILE A 97 -15.95 -23.92 -7.39
C ILE A 97 -17.23 -23.12 -7.66
N LEU A 98 -17.61 -22.22 -6.75
CA LEU A 98 -18.79 -21.36 -6.95
C LEU A 98 -18.62 -20.42 -8.15
N LEU A 99 -17.46 -19.78 -8.27
CA LEU A 99 -17.15 -18.89 -9.39
C LEU A 99 -17.15 -19.63 -10.72
N GLU A 100 -16.61 -20.85 -10.75
CA GLU A 100 -16.64 -21.70 -11.95
C GLU A 100 -18.07 -22.03 -12.36
N LYS A 101 -18.94 -22.39 -11.40
CA LYS A 101 -20.37 -22.62 -11.65
C LYS A 101 -21.05 -21.37 -12.22
N GLN A 102 -20.78 -20.20 -11.65
CA GLN A 102 -21.34 -18.93 -12.13
C GLN A 102 -20.85 -18.57 -13.54
N ASN A 103 -19.56 -18.79 -13.83
CA ASN A 103 -19.01 -18.57 -15.16
C ASN A 103 -19.64 -19.48 -16.21
N LEU A 104 -19.89 -20.74 -15.86
CA LEU A 104 -20.56 -21.68 -16.75
C LEU A 104 -22.02 -21.27 -17.01
N GLU A 105 -22.73 -20.82 -15.98
CA GLU A 105 -24.09 -20.29 -16.12
C GLU A 105 -24.14 -19.03 -16.99
N LEU A 106 -23.19 -18.10 -16.79
CA LEU A 106 -23.07 -16.90 -17.62
C LEU A 106 -22.78 -17.25 -19.08
N SER A 107 -21.87 -18.19 -19.34
CA SER A 107 -21.58 -18.70 -20.68
C SER A 107 -22.85 -19.24 -21.35
N HIS A 108 -23.64 -20.06 -20.64
CA HIS A 108 -24.90 -20.59 -21.16
C HIS A 108 -25.91 -19.47 -21.47
N ARG A 109 -26.08 -18.49 -20.58
CA ARG A 109 -26.96 -17.32 -20.81
C ARG A 109 -26.50 -16.50 -22.02
N THR A 110 -25.20 -16.30 -22.19
CA THR A 110 -24.66 -15.55 -23.34
C THR A 110 -24.90 -16.27 -24.66
N ALA A 111 -24.80 -17.61 -24.68
CA ALA A 111 -25.13 -18.40 -25.86
C ALA A 111 -26.63 -18.30 -26.22
N ALA A 112 -27.52 -18.36 -25.22
CA ALA A 112 -28.95 -18.20 -25.43
C ALA A 112 -29.32 -16.82 -25.97
N LEU A 113 -28.72 -15.74 -25.43
CA LEU A 113 -28.93 -14.38 -25.95
C LEU A 113 -28.48 -14.23 -27.40
N LYS A 114 -27.35 -14.83 -27.78
CA LYS A 114 -26.90 -14.85 -29.19
C LYS A 114 -27.90 -15.56 -30.10
N GLN A 115 -28.45 -16.69 -29.67
CA GLN A 115 -29.50 -17.38 -30.43
C GLN A 115 -30.77 -16.52 -30.57
N GLN A 116 -31.17 -15.81 -29.51
CA GLN A 116 -32.29 -14.89 -29.57
C GLN A 116 -32.03 -13.70 -30.52
N GLU A 117 -30.82 -13.14 -30.50
CA GLU A 117 -30.42 -12.08 -31.44
C GLU A 117 -30.50 -12.58 -32.89
N GLU A 118 -30.01 -13.79 -33.17
CA GLU A 118 -30.09 -14.40 -34.49
C GLU A 118 -31.55 -14.64 -34.92
N GLN A 119 -32.41 -15.07 -34.01
CA GLN A 119 -33.85 -15.22 -34.27
C GLN A 119 -34.52 -13.89 -34.58
N ILE A 120 -34.21 -12.83 -33.83
CA ILE A 120 -34.71 -11.47 -34.08
C ILE A 120 -34.24 -10.97 -35.44
N LEU A 121 -32.96 -11.18 -35.77
CA LEU A 121 -32.41 -10.80 -37.08
C LEU A 121 -33.10 -11.56 -38.22
N ARG A 122 -33.30 -12.87 -38.07
CA ARG A 122 -34.01 -13.69 -39.04
C ARG A 122 -35.46 -13.22 -39.21
N LEU A 123 -36.14 -12.91 -38.11
CA LEU A 123 -37.50 -12.40 -38.14
C LEU A 123 -37.57 -11.01 -38.81
N ASN A 124 -36.63 -10.12 -38.54
CA ASN A 124 -36.55 -8.81 -39.17
C ASN A 124 -36.33 -8.91 -40.69
N VAL A 125 -35.44 -9.81 -41.14
CA VAL A 125 -35.24 -10.08 -42.58
C VAL A 125 -36.50 -10.64 -43.24
N LEU A 126 -37.26 -11.49 -42.53
CA LEU A 126 -38.55 -12.00 -43.03
C LEU A 126 -39.61 -10.90 -43.11
N LEU A 127 -39.62 -9.95 -42.16
CA LEU A 127 -40.52 -8.80 -42.16
C LEU A 127 -40.13 -7.74 -43.20
N GLU A 128 -38.85 -7.65 -43.61
CA GLU A 128 -38.38 -6.81 -44.72
C GLU A 128 -38.92 -7.27 -46.09
N ILE A 129 -39.31 -8.54 -46.24
CA ILE A 129 -39.90 -9.06 -47.49
C ILE A 129 -41.31 -8.48 -47.73
N ASP A 130 -42.02 -8.04 -46.68
CA ASP A 130 -43.41 -7.58 -46.78
C ASP A 130 -43.56 -6.06 -46.97
N HIS A 131 -42.46 -5.28 -46.98
CA HIS A 131 -42.54 -3.82 -47.13
C HIS A 131 -41.43 -3.25 -48.03
N ILE A 132 -41.70 -3.19 -49.34
CA ILE A 132 -41.03 -2.26 -50.26
C ILE A 132 -41.97 -1.07 -50.47
N PRO A 133 -41.57 0.16 -50.08
CA PRO A 133 -41.05 1.08 -51.08
C PRO A 133 -39.83 1.91 -50.66
N THR A 134 -38.85 1.95 -51.57
CA THR A 134 -37.96 3.07 -51.95
C THR A 134 -37.57 4.10 -50.88
N VAL A 135 -36.35 4.02 -50.34
CA VAL A 135 -35.24 4.99 -50.58
C VAL A 135 -33.91 4.29 -50.22
N VAL A 136 -33.07 4.09 -51.23
CA VAL A 136 -31.66 3.70 -51.03
C VAL A 136 -30.88 4.95 -50.66
N ASN A 137 -30.33 4.99 -49.44
CA ASN A 137 -29.06 5.69 -49.19
C ASN A 137 -28.36 5.06 -47.98
N THR A 138 -27.79 3.88 -48.20
CA THR A 138 -26.97 3.14 -47.25
C THR A 138 -25.58 3.76 -47.18
N PHE A 139 -25.36 4.68 -46.23
CA PHE A 139 -24.01 4.98 -45.79
C PHE A 139 -23.51 3.78 -44.97
N LYS A 140 -22.59 3.02 -45.57
CA LYS A 140 -21.91 1.86 -44.98
C LYS A 140 -21.14 2.33 -43.74
N VAL A 141 -21.70 2.16 -42.55
CA VAL A 141 -21.00 2.43 -41.29
C VAL A 141 -20.02 1.28 -41.05
N PRO A 142 -18.70 1.54 -40.89
CA PRO A 142 -17.76 0.49 -40.59
C PRO A 142 -18.05 -0.10 -39.20
N ILE A 143 -17.90 -1.42 -39.12
CA ILE A 143 -18.31 -2.39 -38.07
C ILE A 143 -17.69 -2.15 -36.67
N LYS A 144 -17.09 -0.99 -36.41
CA LYS A 144 -16.51 -0.60 -35.10
C LYS A 144 -17.46 0.17 -34.16
N LEU A 145 -18.73 0.32 -34.52
CA LEU A 145 -19.66 1.22 -33.79
C LEU A 145 -20.46 0.55 -32.66
N ARG A 146 -20.41 -0.79 -32.50
CA ARG A 146 -21.29 -1.50 -31.56
C ARG A 146 -20.79 -1.52 -30.10
N GLU A 147 -19.48 -1.43 -29.86
CA GLU A 147 -18.91 -1.42 -28.48
C GLU A 147 -19.03 -0.05 -27.77
N LEU A 148 -19.25 1.04 -28.51
CA LEU A 148 -19.33 2.40 -27.95
C LEU A 148 -20.70 2.75 -27.35
N ASP A 149 -21.76 2.06 -27.76
CA ASP A 149 -23.13 2.39 -27.36
C ASP A 149 -23.47 1.87 -25.95
N ASP A 150 -22.92 0.73 -25.53
CA ASP A 150 -23.16 0.16 -24.19
C ASP A 150 -22.48 0.98 -23.08
N ASP A 151 -21.20 1.34 -23.28
CA ASP A 151 -20.47 2.19 -22.32
C ASP A 151 -21.07 3.61 -22.23
N LEU A 152 -21.60 4.14 -23.34
CA LEU A 152 -22.29 5.43 -23.34
C LEU A 152 -23.59 5.37 -22.52
N GLY A 153 -24.33 4.27 -22.58
CA GLY A 153 -25.53 4.04 -21.78
C GLY A 153 -25.24 3.95 -20.28
N LEU A 154 -24.15 3.29 -19.89
CA LEU A 154 -23.70 3.23 -18.49
C LEU A 154 -23.23 4.59 -17.97
N PHE A 155 -22.43 5.31 -18.76
CA PHE A 155 -22.02 6.68 -18.44
C PHE A 155 -23.25 7.59 -18.28
N ALA A 156 -24.26 7.40 -19.12
CA ALA A 156 -25.48 8.19 -19.05
C ALA A 156 -26.25 8.00 -17.75
N LYS A 157 -26.35 6.75 -17.29
CA LYS A 157 -26.98 6.43 -16.01
C LYS A 157 -26.18 7.00 -14.84
N GLN A 158 -24.85 6.93 -14.89
CA GLN A 158 -23.98 7.43 -13.82
C GLN A 158 -24.06 8.97 -13.67
N PHE A 159 -24.15 9.71 -14.77
CA PHE A 159 -24.15 11.18 -14.81
C PHE A 159 -25.49 11.78 -15.22
N ALA A 160 -26.60 11.09 -14.93
CA ALA A 160 -27.96 11.61 -15.16
C ALA A 160 -28.24 12.86 -14.31
N ASP A 161 -27.77 12.86 -13.06
CA ASP A 161 -28.03 13.92 -12.11
C ASP A 161 -26.94 15.00 -12.09
N LYS A 162 -27.36 16.26 -11.89
CA LYS A 162 -26.45 17.39 -11.70
C LYS A 162 -25.53 17.15 -10.49
N GLU A 163 -26.08 16.57 -9.43
CA GLU A 163 -25.37 16.35 -8.17
C GLU A 163 -24.26 15.33 -8.33
N SER A 164 -24.51 14.23 -9.06
CA SER A 164 -23.49 13.23 -9.40
C SER A 164 -22.33 13.83 -10.18
N CYS A 165 -22.61 14.74 -11.12
CA CYS A 165 -21.58 15.46 -11.86
C CYS A 165 -20.73 16.35 -10.95
N TYR A 166 -21.37 17.18 -10.10
CA TYR A 166 -20.64 18.06 -9.19
C TYR A 166 -19.87 17.31 -8.11
N LYS A 167 -20.43 16.22 -7.58
CA LYS A 167 -19.74 15.34 -6.63
C LYS A 167 -18.48 14.77 -7.25
N PHE A 168 -18.58 14.20 -8.46
CA PHE A 168 -17.42 13.68 -9.18
C PHE A 168 -16.34 14.75 -9.41
N LEU A 169 -16.74 15.97 -9.83
CA LEU A 169 -15.79 17.07 -10.00
C LEU A 169 -15.11 17.45 -8.69
N ALA A 170 -15.84 17.49 -7.58
CA ALA A 170 -15.28 17.81 -6.27
C ALA A 170 -14.29 16.74 -5.79
N ASP A 171 -14.63 15.47 -6.00
CA ASP A 171 -13.78 14.33 -5.64
C ASP A 171 -12.48 14.33 -6.43
N VAL A 172 -12.54 14.59 -7.74
CA VAL A 172 -11.35 14.68 -8.61
C VAL A 172 -10.53 15.93 -8.30
N LYS A 173 -11.16 17.10 -8.16
CA LYS A 173 -10.47 18.38 -7.96
C LYS A 173 -9.69 18.43 -6.65
N TRP A 174 -10.28 17.92 -5.57
CA TRP A 174 -9.68 17.97 -4.23
C TRP A 174 -9.27 16.59 -3.71
N GLN A 175 -8.94 15.67 -4.62
CA GLN A 175 -8.45 14.33 -4.28
C GLN A 175 -7.19 14.40 -3.40
N ALA A 176 -6.30 15.37 -3.65
CA ALA A 176 -5.07 15.60 -2.90
C ALA A 176 -5.26 16.49 -1.65
N GLY A 177 -6.50 16.86 -1.32
CA GLY A 177 -6.84 17.80 -0.26
C GLY A 177 -7.30 19.17 -0.78
N TYR A 178 -7.86 19.98 0.11
CA TYR A 178 -8.23 21.36 -0.19
C TYR A 178 -7.08 22.30 0.16
N PHE A 179 -6.72 23.18 -0.76
CA PHE A 179 -5.85 24.32 -0.49
C PHE A 179 -6.47 25.56 -1.12
N CYS A 180 -6.72 26.59 -0.31
CA CYS A 180 -7.31 27.82 -0.82
C CYS A 180 -6.35 28.53 -1.78
N THR A 181 -6.79 28.74 -3.02
CA THR A 181 -6.01 29.45 -4.07
C THR A 181 -5.67 30.90 -3.73
N LYS A 182 -6.37 31.52 -2.76
CA LYS A 182 -6.14 32.92 -2.36
C LYS A 182 -5.19 33.09 -1.17
N CYS A 183 -5.19 32.15 -0.21
CA CYS A 183 -4.47 32.32 1.06
C CYS A 183 -3.70 31.08 1.54
N GLY A 184 -3.76 29.97 0.81
CA GLY A 184 -3.05 28.72 1.14
C GLY A 184 -3.62 27.91 2.31
N ASN A 185 -4.74 28.34 2.91
CA ASN A 185 -5.34 27.60 4.04
C ASN A 185 -5.89 26.23 3.60
N ALA A 186 -5.66 25.20 4.42
CA ALA A 186 -6.12 23.84 4.14
C ALA A 186 -7.54 23.53 4.66
N SER A 187 -8.06 24.35 5.58
CA SER A 187 -9.39 24.15 6.16
C SER A 187 -10.49 24.82 5.34
N TYR A 188 -11.63 24.14 5.21
CA TYR A 188 -12.81 24.62 4.50
C TYR A 188 -14.11 24.29 5.25
N CYS A 189 -15.16 25.04 4.92
CA CYS A 189 -16.55 24.73 5.22
C CYS A 189 -17.37 24.65 3.92
N SER A 190 -18.63 24.21 4.02
CA SER A 190 -19.53 24.14 2.86
C SER A 190 -19.77 25.52 2.27
N GLY A 191 -19.64 25.64 0.94
CA GLY A 191 -19.95 26.86 0.20
C GLY A 191 -21.46 27.12 0.06
N LYS A 192 -21.81 28.23 -0.61
CA LYS A 192 -23.20 28.60 -0.91
C LYS A 192 -23.85 27.63 -1.89
N SER A 193 -23.11 27.18 -2.91
CA SER A 193 -23.58 26.13 -3.82
C SER A 193 -23.12 24.76 -3.35
N ARG A 194 -23.94 23.73 -3.61
CA ARG A 194 -23.59 22.34 -3.25
C ARG A 194 -22.23 21.96 -3.85
N PHE A 195 -21.43 21.25 -3.07
CA PHE A 195 -20.07 20.79 -3.38
C PHE A 195 -18.99 21.88 -3.51
N ASN A 196 -19.33 23.17 -3.48
CA ASN A 196 -18.31 24.23 -3.37
C ASN A 196 -17.64 24.19 -1.99
N ARG A 197 -16.38 24.60 -1.95
CA ARG A 197 -15.61 24.69 -0.70
C ARG A 197 -15.30 26.15 -0.38
N ARG A 198 -15.66 26.58 0.83
CA ARG A 198 -15.41 27.93 1.32
C ARG A 198 -14.27 27.91 2.32
N CYS A 199 -13.27 28.75 2.09
CA CYS A 199 -12.12 28.86 2.99
C CYS A 199 -12.56 29.42 4.35
N THR A 200 -12.16 28.79 5.44
CA THR A 200 -12.47 29.27 6.80
C THR A 200 -11.66 30.50 7.20
N LYS A 201 -10.52 30.77 6.53
CA LYS A 201 -9.62 31.90 6.84
C LYS A 201 -9.99 33.18 6.08
N CYS A 202 -10.01 33.14 4.74
CA CYS A 202 -10.26 34.33 3.91
C CYS A 202 -11.70 34.42 3.39
N THR A 203 -12.57 33.47 3.73
CA THR A 203 -13.98 33.38 3.29
C THR A 203 -14.20 33.24 1.78
N TYR A 204 -13.13 33.13 1.00
CA TYR A 204 -13.17 32.86 -0.44
C TYR A 204 -13.91 31.55 -0.71
N GLU A 205 -14.88 31.59 -1.60
CA GLU A 205 -15.63 30.42 -2.03
C GLU A 205 -15.11 29.95 -3.38
N GLU A 206 -14.61 28.72 -3.40
CA GLU A 206 -14.09 28.12 -4.61
C GLU A 206 -15.15 27.21 -5.24
N SER A 207 -15.52 27.55 -6.48
CA SER A 207 -16.44 26.75 -7.27
C SER A 207 -15.82 25.42 -7.67
N VAL A 208 -16.64 24.37 -7.68
CA VAL A 208 -16.29 23.05 -8.23
C VAL A 208 -15.88 23.12 -9.70
N LEU A 209 -16.43 24.08 -10.46
CA LEU A 209 -16.13 24.25 -11.89
C LEU A 209 -14.83 25.02 -12.15
N CYS A 210 -14.31 25.76 -11.15
CA CYS A 210 -13.10 26.56 -11.32
C CYS A 210 -11.88 25.66 -11.54
N GLN A 211 -10.94 26.08 -12.40
CA GLN A 211 -9.78 25.27 -12.84
C GLN A 211 -10.14 23.95 -13.53
N THR A 212 -11.38 23.80 -14.04
CA THR A 212 -11.77 22.65 -14.85
C THR A 212 -12.04 23.06 -16.30
N ILE A 213 -12.13 22.09 -17.20
CA ILE A 213 -12.60 22.34 -18.58
C ILE A 213 -14.05 22.86 -18.61
N PHE A 214 -14.81 22.69 -17.54
CA PHE A 214 -16.18 23.16 -17.38
C PHE A 214 -16.28 24.54 -16.71
N GLU A 215 -15.15 25.22 -16.53
CA GLU A 215 -15.14 26.62 -16.08
C GLU A 215 -15.93 27.52 -17.04
N ASN A 216 -16.78 28.38 -16.47
CA ASN A 216 -17.73 29.25 -17.18
C ASN A 216 -18.74 28.49 -18.06
N ASN A 217 -19.15 27.29 -17.63
CA ASN A 217 -20.13 26.48 -18.33
C ASN A 217 -21.50 27.18 -18.45
N ARG A 218 -22.01 27.28 -19.68
CA ARG A 218 -23.33 27.88 -20.00
C ARG A 218 -24.40 26.86 -20.40
N ILE A 219 -24.07 25.57 -20.41
CA ILE A 219 -24.99 24.46 -20.71
C ILE A 219 -25.22 23.61 -19.44
N PRO A 220 -26.29 22.79 -19.37
CA PRO A 220 -26.44 21.83 -18.29
C PRO A 220 -25.17 20.98 -18.12
N ILE A 221 -24.68 20.84 -16.88
CA ILE A 221 -23.39 20.18 -16.61
C ILE A 221 -23.37 18.73 -17.12
N GLN A 222 -24.50 18.04 -17.07
CA GLN A 222 -24.61 16.67 -17.58
C GLN A 222 -24.31 16.64 -19.08
N LYS A 223 -24.92 17.54 -19.86
CA LYS A 223 -24.65 17.68 -21.29
C LYS A 223 -23.17 17.99 -21.58
N ALA A 224 -22.52 18.78 -20.73
CA ALA A 224 -21.10 19.05 -20.85
C ALA A 224 -20.24 17.79 -20.61
N PHE A 225 -20.60 16.97 -19.63
CA PHE A 225 -19.98 15.67 -19.35
C PHE A 225 -20.13 14.70 -20.52
N TYR A 226 -21.34 14.56 -21.07
CA TYR A 226 -21.58 13.75 -22.27
C TYR A 226 -20.75 14.23 -23.45
N LEU A 227 -20.65 15.54 -23.64
CA LEU A 227 -19.87 16.14 -24.72
C LEU A 227 -18.37 15.80 -24.56
N LEU A 228 -17.81 15.90 -23.34
CA LEU A 228 -16.46 15.44 -23.04
C LEU A 228 -16.27 13.97 -23.38
N TYR A 229 -17.17 13.12 -22.90
CA TYR A 229 -17.10 11.68 -23.10
C TYR A 229 -17.13 11.33 -24.59
N LEU A 230 -18.09 11.87 -25.35
CA LEU A 230 -18.18 11.64 -26.80
C LEU A 230 -16.90 12.07 -27.53
N ILE A 231 -16.38 13.26 -27.25
CA ILE A 231 -15.15 13.73 -27.91
C ILE A 231 -13.97 12.82 -27.57
N TYR A 232 -13.84 12.38 -26.33
CA TYR A 232 -12.81 11.44 -25.90
C TYR A 232 -12.94 10.08 -26.60
N SER A 233 -14.15 9.51 -26.60
CA SER A 233 -14.44 8.19 -27.15
C SER A 233 -14.23 8.13 -28.66
N TYR A 234 -14.56 9.21 -29.38
CA TYR A 234 -14.25 9.35 -30.81
C TYR A 234 -12.80 9.80 -31.07
N LYS A 235 -11.93 9.89 -30.05
CA LYS A 235 -10.54 10.37 -30.15
C LYS A 235 -10.42 11.75 -30.83
N GLY A 236 -11.42 12.61 -30.63
CA GLY A 236 -11.52 13.92 -31.29
C GLY A 236 -12.14 13.91 -32.70
N ASN A 237 -12.39 12.74 -33.29
CA ASN A 237 -12.94 12.59 -34.64
C ASN A 237 -14.47 12.62 -34.65
N ILE A 238 -15.05 13.68 -34.09
CA ILE A 238 -16.49 13.95 -34.15
C ILE A 238 -16.71 15.40 -34.60
N SER A 239 -17.69 15.60 -35.50
CA SER A 239 -18.04 16.93 -35.99
C SER A 239 -18.93 17.68 -34.98
N SER A 240 -18.85 19.02 -34.97
CA SER A 240 -19.72 19.83 -34.11
C SER A 240 -21.20 19.68 -34.47
N HIS A 241 -21.51 19.36 -35.73
CA HIS A 241 -22.86 19.07 -36.19
C HIS A 241 -23.40 17.76 -35.60
N GLN A 242 -22.59 16.69 -35.64
CA GLN A 242 -22.96 15.41 -35.01
C GLN A 242 -23.15 15.54 -33.50
N LEU A 243 -22.28 16.31 -32.82
CA LEU A 243 -22.43 16.61 -31.39
C LEU A 243 -23.74 17.38 -31.12
N SER A 244 -24.07 18.34 -31.97
CA SER A 244 -25.30 19.13 -31.88
C SER A 244 -26.56 18.27 -32.00
N GLN A 245 -26.60 17.36 -32.98
CA GLN A 245 -27.69 16.41 -33.18
C GLN A 245 -27.83 15.43 -32.01
N LYS A 246 -26.73 14.86 -31.51
CA LYS A 246 -26.76 13.90 -30.39
C LYS A 246 -27.19 14.52 -29.06
N LEU A 247 -26.81 15.78 -28.78
CA LEU A 247 -27.01 16.41 -27.47
C LEU A 247 -28.15 17.44 -27.45
N GLY A 248 -28.69 17.82 -28.61
CA GLY A 248 -29.67 18.90 -28.73
C GLY A 248 -29.14 20.23 -28.19
N ILE A 249 -27.91 20.61 -28.58
CA ILE A 249 -27.25 21.86 -28.21
C ILE A 249 -26.89 22.61 -29.48
N ARG A 250 -26.91 23.95 -29.47
CA ARG A 250 -26.46 24.78 -30.61
C ARG A 250 -25.04 24.38 -31.06
N GLN A 251 -24.88 24.20 -32.37
CA GLN A 251 -23.62 23.76 -33.00
C GLN A 251 -22.41 24.63 -32.64
N SER A 252 -22.58 25.95 -32.50
CA SER A 252 -21.51 26.88 -32.12
C SER A 252 -20.98 26.62 -30.70
N THR A 253 -21.86 26.25 -29.78
CA THR A 253 -21.49 25.84 -28.42
C THR A 253 -20.74 24.52 -28.46
N CYS A 254 -21.22 23.54 -29.23
CA CYS A 254 -20.52 22.26 -29.42
C CYS A 254 -19.11 22.47 -29.98
N TRP A 255 -18.95 23.36 -30.96
CA TRP A 255 -17.64 23.69 -31.53
C TRP A 255 -16.70 24.31 -30.48
N THR A 256 -17.19 25.25 -29.67
CA THR A 256 -16.38 25.92 -28.63
C THR A 256 -15.84 24.90 -27.61
N TYR A 257 -16.71 24.01 -27.12
CA TYR A 257 -16.28 22.97 -26.18
C TYR A 257 -15.38 21.95 -26.86
N ALA A 258 -15.71 21.53 -28.09
CA ALA A 258 -14.90 20.58 -28.83
C ALA A 258 -13.48 21.09 -29.05
N SER A 259 -13.31 22.36 -29.43
CA SER A 259 -12.00 22.98 -29.56
C SER A 259 -11.23 23.02 -28.24
N LYS A 260 -11.89 23.37 -27.13
CA LYS A 260 -11.28 23.39 -25.79
C LYS A 260 -10.81 21.98 -25.36
N ILE A 261 -11.65 20.96 -25.55
CA ILE A 261 -11.34 19.58 -25.16
C ILE A 261 -10.25 19.00 -26.06
N LYS A 262 -10.33 19.19 -27.38
CA LYS A 262 -9.30 18.73 -28.33
C LYS A 262 -7.93 19.35 -28.02
N LYS A 263 -7.89 20.62 -27.63
CA LYS A 263 -6.65 21.28 -27.18
C LYS A 263 -6.04 20.56 -25.97
N VAL A 264 -6.84 20.30 -24.94
CA VAL A 264 -6.38 19.57 -23.73
C VAL A 264 -5.96 18.13 -24.07
N MET A 265 -6.68 17.45 -24.97
CA MET A 265 -6.33 16.11 -25.43
C MET A 265 -4.96 16.08 -26.14
N GLU A 266 -4.64 17.09 -26.96
CA GLU A 266 -3.35 17.16 -27.64
C GLU A 266 -2.23 17.50 -26.65
N GLU A 267 -2.45 18.43 -25.72
CA GLU A 267 -1.50 18.75 -24.63
C GLU A 267 -1.18 17.51 -23.78
N ARG A 268 -2.17 16.64 -23.55
CA ARG A 268 -2.06 15.43 -22.70
C ARG A 268 -1.94 14.12 -23.46
N LYS A 269 -1.62 14.17 -24.75
CA LYS A 269 -1.52 12.98 -25.62
C LYS A 269 -0.62 11.88 -25.06
N ARG A 270 0.45 12.26 -24.34
CA ARG A 270 1.37 11.33 -23.67
C ARG A 270 0.75 10.66 -22.44
N GLU A 271 -0.08 11.37 -21.68
CA GLU A 271 -0.75 10.86 -20.46
C GLU A 271 -1.98 10.00 -20.79
N ILE A 272 -2.56 10.20 -21.99
CA ILE A 272 -3.72 9.45 -22.50
C ILE A 272 -3.29 8.16 -23.19
N LYS A 273 -2.07 8.08 -23.76
CA LYS A 273 -1.54 6.87 -24.40
C LYS A 273 -1.29 5.78 -23.34
N GLY A 274 -2.14 4.76 -23.30
CA GLY A 274 -1.99 3.56 -22.45
C GLY A 274 -2.93 3.46 -21.25
N VAL A 275 -4.04 4.21 -21.23
CA VAL A 275 -5.06 4.14 -20.17
C VAL A 275 -6.36 3.55 -20.72
N ASP A 276 -6.74 2.41 -20.17
CA ASP A 276 -7.94 1.66 -20.59
C ASP A 276 -9.20 2.26 -19.93
N GLY A 277 -10.25 2.52 -20.73
CA GLY A 277 -11.63 2.85 -20.33
C GLY A 277 -11.88 4.20 -19.62
N SER A 278 -11.00 4.67 -18.74
CA SER A 278 -11.26 5.77 -17.79
C SER A 278 -10.43 7.05 -18.04
N GLY A 279 -9.64 7.10 -19.11
CA GLY A 279 -8.72 8.21 -19.38
C GLY A 279 -9.39 9.58 -19.60
N TRP A 280 -10.70 9.62 -19.90
CA TRP A 280 -11.45 10.89 -20.03
C TRP A 280 -11.47 11.70 -18.73
N SER A 281 -11.47 11.04 -17.57
CA SER A 281 -11.49 11.69 -16.24
C SER A 281 -10.26 12.58 -16.03
N LYS A 282 -9.12 12.17 -16.59
CA LYS A 282 -7.87 12.93 -16.54
C LYS A 282 -7.94 14.23 -17.33
N LEU A 283 -8.90 14.42 -18.24
CA LEU A 283 -9.05 15.65 -19.02
C LEU A 283 -9.80 16.76 -18.29
N VAL A 284 -10.44 16.43 -17.16
CA VAL A 284 -11.39 17.32 -16.49
C VAL A 284 -10.70 18.53 -15.87
N LEU A 285 -9.57 18.33 -15.20
CA LEU A 285 -8.81 19.40 -14.55
C LEU A 285 -7.94 20.11 -15.58
N LYS A 286 -7.89 21.44 -15.56
CA LYS A 286 -6.84 22.19 -16.28
C LYS A 286 -5.53 22.03 -15.50
N LYS A 287 -4.39 21.94 -16.21
CA LYS A 287 -3.09 21.96 -15.54
C LYS A 287 -2.85 23.41 -15.16
N ASP A 288 -2.49 23.66 -13.91
CA ASP A 288 -2.04 24.98 -13.51
C ASP A 288 -0.84 25.36 -14.40
N VAL A 289 -0.95 26.52 -15.04
CA VAL A 289 0.16 27.21 -15.70
C VAL A 289 0.97 27.92 -14.63
#